data_AF-A0A8J2P4Y2-F1
#
_entry.id   AF-A0A8J2P4Y2-F1
#
_cell.length_a   1.000
_cell.length_b   1.000
_cell.length_c   1.000
_cell.angle_alpha   90.00
_cell.angle_beta   90.00
_cell.angle_gamma   90.00
#
_symmetry.space_group_name_H-M   'P 1'
#
loop_
_entity.id
_entity.type
_entity.pdbx_description
1 polymer ?
#
loop_
_entity_poly.entity_id
_entity_poly.type
_entity_poly.pdbx_seq_one_letter_code
_entity_poly.pdbx_strand_id
1 'polypeptide(L)'
;MSIKFNYKKYRRLLREIPKVHGAKASIVRLKLTDFIIYNHVELFAGPNVNFIIGPNGIGKSTIVCAICLGLAGKPKLLGRASGLKEYIRRGCHQATIEIELFNPLSVSGMERNYVVKRVIQETVSKEKGLKDKDKSTVSSEWYWNGRRVPEKE
;
A
#
# COMPACT_ATOMS: atom_id res chain seq x y z
N MET A 1 15.29 -10.06 1.84
CA MET A 1 15.33 -9.35 3.13
C MET A 1 13.90 -9.03 3.53
N SER A 2 13.33 -9.76 4.49
CA SER A 2 12.01 -9.46 5.05
C SER A 2 12.26 -8.55 6.25
N ILE A 3 11.82 -7.29 6.18
CA ILE A 3 11.81 -6.42 7.36
C ILE A 3 10.66 -6.92 8.24
N LYS A 4 10.95 -7.94 9.07
CA LYS A 4 10.06 -8.35 10.14
C LYS A 4 10.23 -7.35 11.28
N PHE A 5 9.51 -6.22 11.19
CA PHE A 5 9.17 -5.52 12.43
C PHE A 5 8.40 -6.54 13.28
N ASN A 6 8.95 -6.93 14.43
CA ASN A 6 8.31 -7.87 15.34
C ASN A 6 7.16 -7.14 16.06
N TYR A 7 6.10 -6.83 15.31
CA TYR A 7 4.89 -6.22 15.84
C TYR A 7 4.15 -7.16 16.78
N LYS A 8 4.42 -8.48 16.82
CA LYS A 8 3.82 -9.37 17.83
C LYS A 8 4.15 -8.92 19.26
N LYS A 9 5.37 -8.41 19.50
CA LYS A 9 5.79 -7.88 20.80
C LYS A 9 5.07 -6.57 21.16
N TYR A 10 4.86 -5.69 20.18
CA TYR A 10 4.21 -4.38 20.40
C TYR A 10 2.69 -4.39 20.25
N ARG A 11 2.10 -5.44 19.67
CA ARG A 11 0.65 -5.57 19.46
C ARG A 11 -0.14 -5.58 20.78
N ARG A 12 0.48 -5.98 21.89
CA ARG A 12 -0.14 -5.91 23.23
C ARG A 12 -0.10 -4.48 23.77
N LEU A 13 1.06 -3.81 23.68
CA LEU A 13 1.23 -2.39 24.05
C LEU A 13 0.36 -1.45 23.21
N LEU A 14 0.25 -1.68 21.90
CA LEU A 14 -0.59 -0.88 20.99
C LEU A 14 -2.11 -1.04 21.24
N ARG A 15 -2.54 -2.08 21.97
CA ARG A 15 -3.95 -2.22 22.40
C ARG A 15 -4.25 -1.44 23.68
N GLU A 16 -3.23 -1.14 24.48
CA GLU A 16 -3.34 -0.48 25.79
C GLU A 16 -3.11 1.03 25.72
N ILE A 17 -2.53 1.54 24.63
CA ILE A 17 -2.54 2.98 24.36
C ILE A 17 -4.00 3.38 24.14
N PRO A 18 -4.57 4.32 24.92
CA PRO A 18 -5.88 4.88 24.62
C PRO A 18 -5.86 5.27 23.16
N LYS A 19 -6.85 4.84 22.36
CA LYS A 19 -6.99 5.32 20.99
C LYS A 19 -7.24 6.82 21.09
N VAL A 20 -6.17 7.62 21.17
CA VAL A 20 -6.23 9.06 21.00
C VAL A 20 -6.59 9.18 19.54
N HIS A 21 -7.88 9.34 19.30
CA HIS A 21 -8.48 9.30 17.99
C HIS A 21 -7.80 10.36 17.14
N GLY A 22 -7.08 9.92 16.10
CA GLY A 22 -6.49 10.83 15.13
C GLY A 22 -7.58 11.68 14.47
N ALA A 23 -7.19 12.72 13.74
CA ALA A 23 -8.14 13.45 12.90
C ALA A 23 -8.85 12.49 11.93
N LYS A 24 -10.09 12.83 11.51
CA LYS A 24 -10.81 12.07 10.48
C LYS A 24 -9.90 11.82 9.27
N ALA A 25 -9.93 10.59 8.75
CA ALA A 25 -9.09 10.12 7.66
C ALA A 25 -7.57 10.08 7.94
N SER A 26 -7.13 10.17 9.20
CA SER A 26 -5.75 9.85 9.57
C SER A 26 -5.42 8.39 9.21
N ILE A 27 -4.21 8.13 8.72
CA ILE A 27 -3.76 6.76 8.44
C ILE A 27 -3.62 6.01 9.76
N VAL A 28 -4.27 4.84 9.85
CA VAL A 28 -4.19 3.92 10.99
C VAL A 28 -3.27 2.75 10.66
N ARG A 29 -3.33 2.27 9.42
CA ARG A 29 -2.59 1.09 8.98
C ARG A 29 -2.19 1.21 7.52
N LEU A 30 -1.00 0.72 7.19
CA LEU A 30 -0.53 0.48 5.84
C LEU A 30 -0.12 -0.98 5.71
N LYS A 31 -0.68 -1.69 4.74
CA LYS A 31 -0.30 -3.06 4.41
C LYS A 31 0.11 -3.13 2.95
N LEU A 32 1.29 -3.70 2.69
CA LEU A 32 1.84 -3.89 1.36
C LEU A 32 2.12 -5.37 1.13
N THR A 33 1.78 -5.84 -0.06
CA THR A 33 2.13 -7.19 -0.54
C THR A 33 2.81 -7.05 -1.89
N ASP A 34 3.96 -7.71 -2.04
CA ASP A 34 4.76 -7.75 -3.27
C ASP A 34 5.00 -6.37 -3.90
N PHE A 35 5.29 -5.37 -3.06
CA PHE A 35 5.49 -3.98 -3.45
C PHE A 35 6.97 -3.59 -3.38
N ILE A 36 7.59 -3.40 -4.55
CA ILE A 36 9.02 -3.08 -4.74
C ILE A 36 9.95 -4.05 -3.99
N ILE A 37 10.40 -3.69 -2.79
CA ILE A 37 11.33 -4.50 -1.98
C ILE A 37 10.60 -5.33 -0.92
N TYR A 38 9.33 -5.03 -0.66
CA TYR A 38 8.53 -5.69 0.36
C TYR A 38 7.81 -6.89 -0.25
N ASN A 39 8.03 -8.08 0.32
CA ASN A 39 7.17 -9.24 0.06
C ASN A 39 5.84 -9.09 0.82
N HIS A 40 5.94 -8.75 2.11
CA HIS A 40 4.81 -8.41 2.96
C HIS A 40 5.29 -7.47 4.06
N VAL A 41 4.60 -6.35 4.27
CA VAL A 41 4.80 -5.48 5.42
C VAL A 41 3.47 -4.91 5.87
N GLU A 42 3.30 -4.79 7.18
CA GLU A 42 2.15 -4.16 7.81
C GLU A 42 2.65 -3.19 8.87
N LEU A 43 2.24 -1.92 8.77
CA LEU A 43 2.63 -0.83 9.64
C LEU A 43 1.38 -0.25 10.30
N PHE A 44 1.48 0.07 11.58
CA PHE A 44 0.42 0.72 12.35
C PHE A 44 0.91 2.11 12.76
N ALA A 45 0.15 3.13 12.40
CA ALA A 45 0.46 4.51 12.71
C ALA A 45 -0.17 4.90 14.05
N GLY A 46 0.59 5.63 14.86
CA GLY A 46 0.08 6.37 16.01
C GLY A 46 -0.53 7.70 15.60
N PRO A 47 -1.17 8.42 16.53
CA PRO A 47 -1.72 9.74 16.29
C PRO A 47 -0.61 10.76 15.95
N ASN A 48 -0.96 11.77 15.17
CA ASN A 48 -0.10 12.90 14.82
C ASN A 48 1.14 12.49 14.00
N VAL A 49 2.33 12.47 14.62
CA VAL A 49 3.61 12.33 13.92
C VAL A 49 4.16 10.92 14.07
N ASN A 50 4.52 10.30 12.96
CA ASN A 50 5.09 8.95 12.90
C ASN A 50 6.49 9.02 12.26
N PHE A 51 7.47 8.36 12.88
CA PHE A 51 8.85 8.34 12.37
C PHE A 51 9.17 6.99 11.71
N ILE A 52 9.66 7.05 10.47
CA ILE A 52 10.20 5.88 9.75
C ILE A 52 11.72 6.02 9.68
N ILE A 53 12.42 5.25 10.50
CA ILE A 53 13.87 5.36 10.69
C ILE A 53 14.57 4.07 10.23
N GLY A 54 15.79 4.22 9.71
CA GLY A 54 16.70 3.11 9.45
C GLY A 54 17.72 3.44 8.34
N PRO A 55 18.64 2.51 8.03
CA PRO A 55 19.71 2.73 7.05
C PRO A 55 19.22 3.08 5.63
N ASN A 56 20.12 3.58 4.79
CA ASN A 56 19.80 3.83 3.38
C ASN A 56 19.56 2.51 2.63
N GLY A 57 18.69 2.54 1.61
CA GLY A 57 18.36 1.36 0.81
C GLY A 57 17.31 0.40 1.41
N ILE A 58 16.90 0.56 2.67
CA ILE A 58 15.91 -0.35 3.30
C ILE A 58 14.44 -0.09 2.88
N GLY A 59 14.19 0.89 2.00
CA GLY A 59 12.85 1.20 1.50
C GLY A 59 11.99 2.11 2.39
N LYS A 60 12.59 3.02 3.16
CA LYS A 60 11.84 4.09 3.86
C LYS A 60 10.99 4.92 2.89
N SER A 61 11.62 5.41 1.81
CA SER A 61 10.91 6.15 0.75
C SER A 61 9.88 5.28 0.02
N THR A 62 10.06 3.95 -0.02
CA THR A 62 9.06 3.03 -0.56
C THR A 62 7.73 3.09 0.20
N ILE A 63 7.77 3.29 1.52
CA ILE A 63 6.55 3.46 2.32
C ILE A 63 5.81 4.74 1.92
N VAL A 64 6.53 5.85 1.74
CA VAL A 64 5.95 7.11 1.27
C VAL A 64 5.35 6.95 -0.13
N CYS A 65 6.07 6.32 -1.06
CA CYS A 65 5.54 6.01 -2.39
C CYS A 65 4.24 5.19 -2.31
N ALA A 66 4.19 4.21 -1.41
CA ALA A 66 3.01 3.37 -1.26
C ALA A 66 1.81 4.16 -0.75
N ILE A 67 2.00 5.05 0.23
CA ILE A 67 0.93 5.93 0.73
C ILE A 67 0.39 6.81 -0.42
N CYS A 68 1.29 7.47 -1.15
CA CYS A 68 0.89 8.31 -2.27
C CYS A 68 0.15 7.51 -3.34
N LEU A 69 0.69 6.37 -3.78
CA LEU A 69 0.04 5.53 -4.80
C LEU A 69 -1.28 4.92 -4.31
N GLY A 70 -1.38 4.53 -3.05
CA GLY A 70 -2.59 3.97 -2.46
C GLY A 70 -3.69 5.01 -2.22
N LEU A 71 -3.37 6.31 -2.25
CA LEU A 71 -4.31 7.43 -2.17
C LEU A 71 -4.42 8.19 -3.51
N ALA A 72 -4.28 7.48 -4.62
CA ALA A 72 -4.46 7.97 -5.99
C ALA A 72 -3.44 9.03 -6.47
N GLY A 73 -2.30 9.15 -5.81
CA GLY A 73 -1.16 9.91 -6.31
C GLY A 73 -0.61 9.35 -7.62
N LYS A 74 -0.18 10.24 -8.52
CA LYS A 74 0.39 9.88 -9.83
C LYS A 74 1.83 9.38 -9.68
N PRO A 75 2.26 8.30 -10.36
CA PRO A 75 3.64 7.80 -10.30
C PRO A 75 4.71 8.86 -10.63
N LYS A 76 4.40 9.77 -11.57
CA LYS A 76 5.29 10.87 -11.97
C LYS A 76 5.68 11.79 -10.81
N LEU A 77 4.81 11.95 -9.81
CA LEU A 77 5.09 12.80 -8.63
C LEU A 77 6.13 12.18 -7.70
N LEU A 78 6.40 10.89 -7.81
CA LEU A 78 7.27 10.17 -6.89
C LEU A 78 8.73 10.15 -7.32
N GLY A 79 9.05 10.67 -8.52
CA GLY A 79 10.42 10.79 -9.04
C GLY A 79 11.19 9.48 -9.13
N ARG A 80 10.51 8.33 -9.00
CA ARG A 80 11.13 7.02 -8.80
C ARG A 80 10.98 6.09 -9.99
N ALA A 81 9.82 6.12 -10.63
CA ALA A 81 9.42 5.15 -11.64
C ALA A 81 8.52 5.81 -12.68
N SER A 82 8.67 5.40 -13.92
CA SER A 82 7.92 5.90 -15.08
C SER A 82 6.52 5.29 -15.18
N GLY A 83 6.35 4.05 -14.73
CA GLY A 83 5.09 3.31 -14.80
C GLY A 83 4.77 2.48 -13.55
N LEU A 84 3.54 1.99 -13.46
CA LEU A 84 3.05 1.21 -12.32
C LEU A 84 3.73 -0.16 -12.17
N LYS A 85 4.22 -0.77 -13.27
CA LYS A 85 4.96 -2.04 -13.25
C LYS A 85 6.15 -2.01 -12.29
N GLU A 86 6.86 -0.90 -12.24
CA GLU A 86 8.08 -0.75 -11.43
C GLU A 86 7.80 -0.77 -9.92
N TYR A 87 6.53 -0.63 -9.53
CA TYR A 87 6.09 -0.79 -8.15
C TYR A 87 5.77 -2.23 -7.78
N ILE A 88 5.69 -3.13 -8.75
CA ILE A 88 5.58 -4.57 -8.51
C ILE A 88 6.96 -5.10 -8.12
N ARG A 89 7.00 -5.90 -7.06
CA ARG A 89 8.23 -6.56 -6.60
C ARG A 89 8.78 -7.43 -7.73
N ARG A 90 10.11 -7.40 -7.92
CA ARG A 90 10.79 -8.21 -8.93
C ARG A 90 10.45 -9.69 -8.76
N GLY A 91 10.06 -10.34 -9.86
CA GLY A 91 9.64 -11.74 -9.88
C GLY A 91 8.16 -11.98 -9.51
N CYS A 92 7.40 -10.92 -9.25
CA CYS A 92 5.96 -10.97 -8.99
C CYS A 92 5.20 -10.34 -10.17
N HIS A 93 3.91 -10.70 -10.32
CA HIS A 93 3.02 -10.14 -11.33
C HIS A 93 1.92 -9.24 -10.75
N GLN A 94 1.91 -9.09 -9.42
CA GLN A 94 0.93 -8.28 -8.71
C GLN A 94 1.60 -7.58 -7.54
N ALA A 95 1.14 -6.37 -7.24
CA ALA A 95 1.39 -5.68 -5.98
C ALA A 95 0.07 -5.17 -5.39
N THR A 96 -0.03 -5.19 -4.07
CA THR A 96 -1.17 -4.63 -3.34
C THR A 96 -0.72 -3.56 -2.37
N ILE A 97 -1.45 -2.44 -2.34
CA ILE A 97 -1.37 -1.40 -1.32
C ILE A 97 -2.73 -1.34 -0.63
N GLU A 98 -2.76 -1.46 0.69
CA GLU A 98 -3.97 -1.33 1.49
C GLU A 98 -3.74 -0.31 2.61
N ILE A 99 -4.58 0.71 2.67
CA ILE A 99 -4.51 1.82 3.61
C ILE A 99 -5.81 1.86 4.40
N GLU A 100 -5.69 1.76 5.72
CA GLU A 100 -6.80 1.96 6.64
C GLU A 100 -6.76 3.39 7.15
N LEU A 101 -7.89 4.09 7.03
CA LEU A 101 -8.08 5.46 7.44
C LEU A 101 -9.09 5.53 8.59
N PHE A 102 -8.78 6.36 9.57
CA PHE A 102 -9.57 6.51 10.77
C PHE A 102 -10.95 7.09 10.47
N ASN A 103 -11.98 6.36 10.89
CA ASN A 103 -13.35 6.84 10.94
C ASN A 103 -13.73 7.17 12.39
N PRO A 104 -14.06 8.43 12.73
CA PRO A 104 -14.51 8.78 14.09
C PRO A 104 -15.71 7.97 14.60
N LEU A 105 -16.57 7.50 13.70
CA LEU A 105 -17.72 6.65 14.05
C LEU A 105 -17.32 5.20 14.36
N SER A 106 -16.07 4.82 14.12
CA SER A 106 -15.55 3.50 14.51
C SER A 106 -15.31 3.37 16.01
N VAL A 107 -15.23 4.49 16.72
CA VAL A 107 -14.99 4.55 18.17
C VAL A 107 -16.22 4.12 18.94
N SER A 108 -17.39 4.57 18.49
CA SER A 108 -18.69 4.19 19.05
C SER A 108 -19.14 2.78 18.64
N GLY A 109 -18.34 2.08 17.82
CA GLY A 109 -18.69 0.78 17.26
C GLY A 109 -19.79 0.81 16.19
N MET A 110 -20.29 2.00 15.82
CA MET A 110 -21.33 2.17 14.81
C MET A 110 -20.83 1.86 13.41
N GLU A 111 -19.57 2.18 13.12
CA GLU A 111 -18.96 1.95 11.82
C GLU A 111 -17.57 1.30 11.91
N ARG A 112 -16.99 0.99 10.76
CA ARG A 112 -15.60 0.55 10.63
C ARG A 112 -14.75 1.69 10.08
N ASN A 113 -13.44 1.59 10.27
CA ASN A 113 -12.49 2.44 9.55
C ASN A 113 -12.65 2.27 8.04
N TYR A 114 -12.32 3.31 7.28
CA TYR A 114 -12.30 3.24 5.83
C TYR A 114 -11.07 2.46 5.37
N VAL A 115 -11.22 1.56 4.42
CA VAL A 115 -10.12 0.80 3.84
C VAL A 115 -10.07 1.06 2.35
N VAL A 116 -8.99 1.69 1.91
CA VAL A 116 -8.68 1.90 0.50
C VAL A 116 -7.65 0.85 0.10
N LYS A 117 -7.93 0.08 -0.95
CA LYS A 117 -6.98 -0.88 -1.50
C LYS A 117 -6.78 -0.64 -2.99
N ARG A 118 -5.52 -0.63 -3.40
CA ARG A 118 -5.08 -0.59 -4.79
C ARG A 118 -4.39 -1.90 -5.15
N VAL A 119 -4.78 -2.49 -6.26
CA VAL A 119 -4.13 -3.68 -6.83
C VAL A 119 -3.50 -3.28 -8.15
N ILE A 120 -2.20 -3.51 -8.30
CA ILE A 120 -1.45 -3.28 -9.53
C ILE A 120 -1.10 -4.64 -10.10
N GLN A 121 -1.54 -4.93 -11.32
CA GLN A 121 -1.36 -6.23 -11.96
C GLN A 121 -0.61 -6.05 -13.27
N GLU A 122 0.45 -6.84 -13.47
CA GLU A 122 1.10 -7.02 -14.76
C GLU A 122 0.53 -8.27 -15.43
N THR A 123 0.19 -8.12 -16.71
CA THR A 123 -0.21 -9.22 -17.59
C THR A 123 0.76 -9.27 -18.76
N VAL A 124 1.34 -10.46 -19.00
CA VAL A 124 2.23 -10.69 -20.14
C VAL A 124 1.47 -11.49 -21.19
N SER A 125 1.39 -10.94 -22.39
CA SER A 125 0.76 -11.60 -23.54
C SER A 125 1.82 -11.89 -24.60
N LYS A 126 1.77 -13.09 -25.17
CA LYS A 126 2.58 -13.47 -26.33
C LYS A 126 1.85 -13.04 -27.60
N GLU A 127 2.40 -12.08 -28.34
CA GLU A 127 1.92 -11.75 -29.69
C GLU A 127 2.59 -12.71 -30.69
N LYS A 128 1.80 -13.46 -31.48
CA LYS A 128 2.32 -14.29 -32.58
C LYS A 128 2.72 -13.37 -33.74
N GLY A 129 4.02 -13.21 -33.96
CA GLY A 129 4.61 -12.47 -35.08
C GLY A 129 6.07 -12.86 -35.32
N LEU A 130 6.63 -12.47 -36.47
CA LEU A 130 7.95 -12.92 -37.01
C LEU A 130 9.17 -12.60 -36.11
N LYS A 131 8.97 -11.91 -34.98
CA LYS A 131 9.90 -11.79 -33.85
C LYS A 131 9.07 -11.87 -32.58
N ASP A 132 9.15 -12.98 -31.84
CA ASP A 132 8.52 -13.13 -30.52
C ASP A 132 8.94 -11.95 -29.62
N LYS A 133 8.03 -10.99 -29.41
CA LYS A 133 8.19 -9.91 -28.44
C LYS A 133 7.11 -10.07 -27.37
N ASP A 134 7.54 -10.28 -26.14
CA ASP A 134 6.63 -10.27 -25.00
C ASP A 134 6.05 -8.87 -24.81
N LYS A 135 4.73 -8.75 -24.87
CA LYS A 135 4.02 -7.49 -24.58
C LYS A 135 3.53 -7.53 -23.15
N SER A 136 4.02 -6.60 -22.33
CA SER A 136 3.59 -6.41 -20.96
C SER A 136 2.57 -5.27 -20.88
N THR A 137 1.40 -5.55 -20.32
CA THR A 137 0.37 -4.56 -19.99
C THR A 137 0.19 -4.50 -18.48
N VAL A 138 -0.17 -3.33 -17.96
CA VAL A 138 -0.37 -3.12 -16.52
C VAL A 138 -1.75 -2.56 -16.28
N SER A 139 -2.52 -3.20 -15.39
CA SER A 139 -3.79 -2.69 -14.91
C SER A 139 -3.70 -2.24 -13.44
N SER A 140 -4.63 -1.36 -13.06
CA SER A 140 -4.72 -0.82 -11.71
C SER A 140 -6.18 -0.85 -11.27
N GLU A 141 -6.48 -1.62 -10.22
CA GLU A 141 -7.84 -1.73 -9.66
C GLU A 141 -7.92 -1.10 -8.28
N TRP A 142 -9.09 -0.55 -7.96
CA TRP A 142 -9.36 0.12 -6.71
C TRP A 142 -10.49 -0.56 -5.94
N TYR A 143 -10.36 -0.57 -4.62
CA TYR A 143 -11.34 -1.15 -3.72
C TYR A 143 -11.57 -0.18 -2.55
N TRP A 144 -12.84 0.04 -2.21
CA TRP A 144 -13.28 0.81 -1.05
C TRP A 144 -14.07 -0.11 -0.12
N ASN A 145 -13.58 -0.29 1.10
CA ASN A 145 -14.16 -1.20 2.09
C ASN A 145 -14.42 -2.61 1.53
N GLY A 146 -13.49 -3.10 0.70
CA GLY A 146 -13.56 -4.41 0.06
C GLY A 146 -14.41 -4.48 -1.22
N ARG A 147 -15.14 -3.42 -1.58
CA ARG A 147 -15.91 -3.36 -2.82
C ARG A 147 -15.07 -2.74 -3.93
N ARG A 148 -15.02 -3.37 -5.11
CA ARG A 148 -14.34 -2.81 -6.27
C ARG A 148 -14.99 -1.48 -6.66
N VAL A 149 -14.17 -0.46 -6.88
CA VAL A 149 -14.58 0.86 -7.38
C VAL A 149 -14.25 0.90 -8.87
N PRO A 150 -15.24 1.12 -9.76
CA PRO A 150 -14.98 1.28 -11.17
C PRO A 150 -14.13 2.54 -11.42
N GLU A 151 -13.22 2.46 -12.38
CA GLU A 151 -12.48 3.62 -12.84
C GLU A 151 -13.50 4.59 -13.47
N LYS A 152 -13.51 5.85 -13.04
CA LYS A 152 -14.30 6.87 -13.73
C LYS A 152 -13.55 7.22 -15.03
N GLU A 153 -14.26 7.16 -16.15
CA GLU A 153 -13.80 7.66 -17.46
C GLU A 153 -13.28 9.10 -17.38
#